data_AF-A0A3N4RX85-F1
#
_entry.id   AF-A0A3N4RX85-F1
#
_cell.length_a   1.000
_cell.length_b   1.000
_cell.length_c   1.000
_cell.angle_alpha   90.00
_cell.angle_beta   90.00
_cell.angle_gamma   90.00
#
_symmetry.space_group_name_H-M   'P 1'
#
loop_
_entity.id
_entity.type
_entity.pdbx_description
1 polymer ?
#
loop_
_entity_poly.entity_id
_entity_poly.type
_entity_poly.pdbx_seq_one_letter_code
_entity_poly.pdbx_strand_id
1 'polypeptide(L)'
;MPHGDMRRVRDTNLRLGAALAEVEGLYSALLRTASSRRRRQLQAELSRAAGRLAELAAVSKARPEGGSGRRSRWGRRRVLAERGAAWITARYGRETR
;
A
#
# COMPACT_ATOMS: atom_id res chain seq x y z
N MET A 1 25.36 16.81 -1.71
CA MET A 1 24.11 17.44 -2.18
C MET A 1 22.89 16.83 -1.46
N PRO A 2 22.48 17.36 -0.30
CA PRO A 2 21.42 16.78 0.55
C PRO A 2 19.98 17.02 0.06
N HIS A 3 19.76 17.95 -0.87
CA HIS A 3 18.40 18.34 -1.31
C HIS A 3 17.72 17.33 -2.26
N GLY A 4 18.50 16.59 -3.05
CA GLY A 4 17.98 15.58 -3.98
C GLY A 4 17.37 14.37 -3.26
N ASP A 5 17.94 14.01 -2.11
CA ASP A 5 17.51 12.86 -1.32
C ASP A 5 16.21 13.13 -0.56
N MET A 6 16.10 14.30 0.07
CA MET A 6 14.84 14.72 0.71
C MET A 6 13.67 14.79 -0.28
N ARG A 7 13.91 15.27 -1.51
CA ARG A 7 12.87 15.33 -2.55
C ARG A 7 12.41 13.93 -2.96
N ARG A 8 13.34 12.97 -3.11
CA ARG A 8 13.02 11.57 -3.39
C ARG A 8 12.25 10.90 -2.25
N VAL A 9 12.65 11.12 -1.00
CA VAL A 9 11.95 10.58 0.18
C VAL A 9 10.52 11.13 0.28
N ARG A 10 10.32 12.42 0.01
CA ARG A 10 9.00 13.06 0.01
C ARG A 10 8.09 12.49 -1.08
N ASP A 11 8.61 12.34 -2.30
CA ASP A 11 7.88 11.74 -3.42
C ASP A 11 7.46 10.29 -3.11
N THR A 12 8.38 9.47 -2.58
CA THR A 12 8.05 8.09 -2.15
C THR A 12 6.96 8.06 -1.08
N ASN A 13 7.00 8.98 -0.11
CA ASN A 13 5.97 9.05 0.93
C ASN A 13 4.60 9.50 0.38
N LEU A 14 4.57 10.39 -0.61
CA LEU A 14 3.34 10.80 -1.28
C LEU A 14 2.73 9.64 -2.09
N ARG A 15 3.56 8.91 -2.84
CA ARG A 15 3.13 7.71 -3.58
C ARG A 15 2.58 6.63 -2.65
N LEU A 16 3.24 6.40 -1.51
CA LEU A 16 2.75 5.49 -0.48
C LEU A 16 1.40 5.95 0.10
N GLY A 17 1.24 7.25 0.35
CA GLY A 17 -0.02 7.83 0.82
C GLY A 17 -1.17 7.67 -0.19
N ALA A 18 -0.89 7.92 -1.46
CA ALA A 18 -1.86 7.74 -2.55
C ALA A 18 -2.28 6.27 -2.71
N ALA A 19 -1.33 5.34 -2.67
CA ALA A 19 -1.62 3.91 -2.74
C ALA A 19 -2.46 3.43 -1.54
N LEU A 20 -2.22 3.95 -0.34
CA LEU A 20 -3.05 3.67 0.84
C LEU A 20 -4.50 4.16 0.64
N ALA A 21 -4.66 5.40 0.17
CA ALA A 21 -5.99 5.96 -0.08
C ALA A 21 -6.75 5.20 -1.18
N GLU A 22 -6.07 4.72 -2.22
CA GLU A 22 -6.67 3.86 -3.25
C GLU A 22 -7.22 2.55 -2.65
N VAL A 23 -6.43 1.88 -1.81
CA VAL A 23 -6.84 0.64 -1.11
C VAL A 23 -8.05 0.89 -0.20
N GLU A 24 -8.04 1.97 0.58
CA GLU A 24 -9.15 2.35 1.47
C GLU A 24 -10.44 2.66 0.67
N GLY A 25 -10.31 3.35 -0.46
CA GLY A 25 -11.44 3.66 -1.35
C GLY A 25 -12.05 2.40 -1.98
N LEU A 26 -11.21 1.50 -2.49
CA LEU A 26 -11.65 0.22 -3.07
C LEU A 26 -12.31 -0.68 -2.03
N TYR A 27 -11.76 -0.75 -0.81
CA TYR A 27 -12.36 -1.52 0.28
C TYR A 27 -13.71 -0.94 0.70
N SER A 28 -13.82 0.38 0.80
CA SER A 28 -15.09 1.06 1.10
C SER A 28 -16.15 0.81 0.02
N ALA A 29 -15.75 0.84 -1.26
CA ALA A 29 -16.63 0.49 -2.38
C ALA A 29 -17.07 -0.98 -2.32
N LEU A 30 -16.17 -1.89 -1.93
CA LEU A 30 -16.46 -3.31 -1.75
C LEU A 30 -17.48 -3.56 -0.63
N LEU A 31 -17.41 -2.82 0.48
CA LEU A 31 -18.39 -2.94 1.57
C LEU A 31 -19.79 -2.47 1.17
N ARG A 32 -19.89 -1.51 0.23
CA ARG A 32 -21.16 -0.91 -0.18
C ARG A 32 -21.79 -1.58 -1.40
N THR A 33 -21.08 -2.46 -2.11
CA THR A 33 -21.61 -3.06 -3.35
C THR A 33 -22.58 -4.22 -3.08
N ALA A 34 -23.78 -4.13 -3.64
CA ALA A 34 -24.77 -5.21 -3.64
C ALA A 34 -24.56 -6.21 -4.79
N SER A 35 -23.99 -5.77 -5.92
CA SER A 35 -23.79 -6.61 -7.10
C SER A 35 -22.63 -7.59 -6.91
N SER A 36 -22.90 -8.89 -7.10
CA SER A 36 -21.90 -9.97 -7.03
C SER A 36 -20.83 -9.85 -8.12
N ARG A 37 -21.20 -9.45 -9.34
CA ARG A 37 -20.23 -9.19 -10.43
C ARG A 37 -19.30 -8.04 -10.07
N ARG A 38 -19.85 -6.91 -9.60
CA ARG A 38 -19.06 -5.75 -9.19
C ARG A 38 -18.19 -6.07 -7.97
N ARG A 39 -18.69 -6.90 -7.05
CA ARG A 39 -17.92 -7.39 -5.89
C ARG A 39 -16.65 -8.13 -6.33
N ARG A 40 -16.77 -9.11 -7.23
CA ARG A 40 -15.61 -9.85 -7.76
C ARG A 40 -14.60 -8.93 -8.45
N GLN A 41 -15.08 -7.97 -9.23
CA GLN A 41 -14.21 -6.98 -9.85
C GLN A 41 -13.46 -6.14 -8.81
N LEU A 42 -14.16 -5.62 -7.80
CA LEU A 42 -13.57 -4.83 -6.72
C LEU A 42 -12.57 -5.64 -5.88
N GLN A 43 -12.82 -6.94 -5.65
CA GLN A 43 -11.87 -7.84 -4.96
C GLN A 43 -10.57 -7.97 -5.77
N ALA A 44 -10.66 -8.15 -7.09
CA ALA A 44 -9.49 -8.23 -7.96
C ALA A 44 -8.72 -6.90 -8.02
N GLU A 45 -9.42 -5.78 -8.17
CA GLU A 45 -8.82 -4.44 -8.14
C GLU A 45 -8.12 -4.16 -6.81
N LEU A 46 -8.78 -4.51 -5.69
CA LEU A 46 -8.24 -4.37 -4.34
C LEU A 46 -6.98 -5.22 -4.14
N SER A 47 -6.96 -6.46 -4.64
CA SER A 47 -5.77 -7.33 -4.57
C SER A 47 -4.60 -6.75 -5.36
N ARG A 48 -4.83 -6.18 -6.56
CA ARG A 48 -3.77 -5.54 -7.35
C ARG A 48 -3.25 -4.27 -6.68
N ALA A 49 -4.14 -3.45 -6.13
CA ALA A 49 -3.78 -2.24 -5.40
C ALA A 49 -2.94 -2.56 -4.14
N ALA A 50 -3.34 -3.61 -3.40
CA ALA A 50 -2.55 -4.13 -2.29
C ALA A 50 -1.15 -4.57 -2.72
N GLY A 51 -1.02 -5.29 -3.84
CA GLY A 51 0.29 -5.66 -4.41
C GLY A 51 1.19 -4.44 -4.65
N ARG A 52 0.69 -3.42 -5.34
CA ARG A 52 1.43 -2.17 -5.58
C ARG A 52 1.82 -1.45 -4.27
N LEU A 53 0.92 -1.44 -3.28
CA LEU A 53 1.19 -0.86 -1.98
C LEU A 53 2.35 -1.58 -1.26
N ALA A 54 2.39 -2.91 -1.31
CA ALA A 54 3.45 -3.70 -0.72
C ALA A 54 4.81 -3.42 -1.39
N GLU A 55 4.85 -3.33 -2.72
CA GLU A 55 6.06 -2.97 -3.46
C GLU A 55 6.59 -1.59 -3.06
N LEU A 56 5.71 -0.58 -3.00
CA LEU A 56 6.08 0.78 -2.58
C LEU A 56 6.60 0.84 -1.14
N ALA A 57 5.99 0.06 -0.23
CA ALA A 57 6.43 0.00 1.15
C ALA A 57 7.79 -0.71 1.31
N ALA A 58 8.06 -1.73 0.49
CA ALA A 58 9.31 -2.47 0.47
C ALA A 58 10.48 -1.67 -0.12
N VAL A 59 10.28 -0.96 -1.25
CA VAL A 59 11.31 -0.15 -1.92
C VAL A 59 11.92 0.88 -0.97
N SER A 60 11.12 1.47 -0.09
CA SER A 60 11.63 2.49 0.82
C SER A 60 12.42 1.96 2.03
N LYS A 61 12.47 0.63 2.25
CA LYS A 61 13.32 0.02 3.28
C LYS A 61 14.79 -0.10 2.86
N ALA A 62 15.06 -0.10 1.55
CA ALA A 62 16.41 -0.34 0.99
C ALA A 62 17.39 0.84 1.15
N ARG A 63 16.93 2.01 1.63
CA ARG A 63 17.79 3.19 1.83
C ARG A 63 18.11 3.37 3.32
N PRO A 64 19.35 3.10 3.78
CA PRO A 64 19.74 3.35 5.16
C PRO A 64 20.07 4.84 5.29
N GLU A 65 19.07 5.67 5.59
CA GLU A 65 19.35 6.99 6.14
C GLU A 65 19.62 6.80 7.62
N GLY A 66 20.89 7.02 8.00
CA GLY A 66 21.37 6.89 9.36
C GLY A 66 20.46 7.61 10.36
N GLY A 67 20.10 6.91 11.43
CA GLY A 67 19.40 7.49 12.57
C GLY A 67 17.91 7.18 12.63
N SER A 68 17.57 6.15 13.43
CA SER A 68 16.25 5.96 14.07
C SER A 68 15.03 5.56 13.20
N GLY A 69 15.22 5.08 11.97
CA GLY A 69 14.13 4.72 11.03
C GLY A 69 13.05 3.75 11.53
N ARG A 70 13.32 2.95 12.58
CA ARG A 70 12.32 2.06 13.22
C ARG A 70 11.29 2.78 14.11
N ARG A 71 11.56 4.01 14.56
CA ARG A 71 10.64 4.78 15.45
C ARG A 71 9.90 5.93 14.75
N SER A 72 10.18 6.18 13.47
CA SER A 72 9.46 7.19 12.70
C SER A 72 8.00 6.77 12.43
N ARG A 73 7.08 7.73 12.51
CA ARG A 73 5.65 7.54 12.15
C ARG A 73 5.50 6.89 10.76
N TRP A 74 6.36 7.23 9.81
CA TRP A 74 6.35 6.67 8.46
C TRP A 74 6.84 5.22 8.41
N GLY A 75 7.84 4.85 9.23
CA GLY A 75 8.27 3.47 9.38
C GLY A 75 7.14 2.57 9.88
N ARG A 76 6.40 3.01 10.91
CA ARG A 76 5.22 2.28 11.40
C ARG A 76 4.12 2.15 10.35
N ARG A 77 3.80 3.23 9.61
CA ARG A 77 2.80 3.19 8.53
C ARG A 77 3.17 2.19 7.43
N ARG A 78 4.45 2.09 7.07
CA ARG A 78 4.91 1.11 6.06
C ARG A 78 4.73 -0.32 6.51
N VAL A 79 5.13 -0.65 7.74
CA VAL A 79 4.95 -2.01 8.28
C VAL A 79 3.48 -2.40 8.31
N LEU A 80 2.60 -1.47 8.70
CA LEU A 80 1.15 -1.71 8.65
C LEU A 80 0.64 -1.86 7.22
N ALA A 81 1.11 -1.03 6.29
CA ALA A 81 0.75 -1.10 4.88
C ALA A 81 1.13 -2.45 4.25
N GLU A 82 2.34 -2.95 4.50
CA GLU A 82 2.78 -4.26 4.03
C GLU A 82 1.93 -5.41 4.60
N ARG A 83 1.67 -5.39 5.91
CA ARG A 83 0.83 -6.40 6.57
C ARG A 83 -0.60 -6.38 6.05
N GLY A 84 -1.17 -5.18 5.88
CA GLY A 84 -2.51 -5.00 5.33
C GLY A 84 -2.58 -5.49 3.89
N ALA A 85 -1.61 -5.12 3.05
CA ALA A 85 -1.51 -5.60 1.68
C ALA A 85 -1.40 -7.13 1.60
N ALA A 86 -0.55 -7.74 2.42
CA ALA A 86 -0.40 -9.19 2.47
C ALA A 86 -1.71 -9.89 2.84
N TRP A 87 -2.45 -9.37 3.84
CA TRP A 87 -3.75 -9.90 4.24
C TRP A 87 -4.79 -9.79 3.11
N ILE A 88 -4.88 -8.62 2.46
CA ILE A 88 -5.80 -8.38 1.34
C ILE A 88 -5.52 -9.37 0.21
N THR A 89 -4.27 -9.50 -0.21
CA THR A 89 -3.88 -10.41 -1.30
C THR A 89 -4.15 -11.87 -0.93
N ALA A 90 -3.87 -12.29 0.30
CA ALA A 90 -4.18 -13.65 0.75
C ALA A 90 -5.69 -13.95 0.76
N ARG A 91 -6.51 -12.94 1.04
CA ARG A 91 -7.97 -13.04 1.13
C ARG A 91 -8.66 -12.99 -0.24
N TYR A 92 -8.20 -12.15 -1.15
CA TYR A 92 -8.90 -11.85 -2.41
C TYR A 92 -8.13 -12.28 -3.67
N GLY A 93 -6.83 -12.55 -3.58
CA GLY A 93 -6.00 -12.92 -4.73
C GLY A 93 -6.20 -14.36 -5.23
N ARG A 94 -6.95 -15.20 -4.50
CA ARG A 94 -7.25 -16.58 -4.91
C ARG A 94 -8.43 -16.71 -5.88
N GLU A 95 -9.27 -15.69 -6.01
CA GLU A 95 -10.46 -15.73 -6.89
C GLU A 95 -10.14 -15.43 -8.37
N THR A 96 -8.87 -15.17 -8.72
CA THR A 96 -8.44 -14.81 -10.08
C THR A 96 -7.59 -15.87 -10.79
N ARG A 97 -7.54 -17.11 -10.29
CA ARG A 97 -6.86 -18.23 -10.96
C ARG A 97 -7.85 -19.25 -11.49
#